data_AF-A0A957GSV1-F1
#
_entry.id   AF-A0A957GSV1-F1
#
_cell.length_a   1.000
_cell.length_b   1.000
_cell.length_c   1.000
_cell.angle_alpha   90.00
_cell.angle_beta   90.00
_cell.angle_gamma   90.00
#
_symmetry.space_group_name_H-M   'P 1'
#
loop_
_entity.id
_entity.type
_entity.pdbx_description
1 polymer ?
#
loop_
_entity_poly.entity_id
_entity_poly.type
_entity_poly.pdbx_seq_one_letter_code
_entity_poly.pdbx_strand_id
1 'polypeptide(L)' 'MIIPDLIPVQWKLPQGTAVNPTTALESEWTRLDLAAQVVDKQIAIGIGSRGVAEIDIIARTLVRLVRESGGTPFIVPAMG' A
#
# COMPACT_ATOMS: atom_id res chain seq x y z
N MET A 1 25.40 9.56 -29.31
CA MET A 1 24.02 9.51 -28.77
C MET A 1 23.57 10.95 -28.57
N ILE A 2 22.61 11.43 -29.36
CA ILE A 2 22.06 12.78 -29.23
C ILE A 2 20.86 12.66 -28.30
N ILE A 3 20.89 13.36 -27.16
CA ILE A 3 19.73 13.52 -26.29
C ILE A 3 19.00 14.79 -26.78
N PRO A 4 17.68 14.74 -27.05
CA PRO A 4 16.95 15.90 -27.53
C PRO A 4 16.84 16.98 -26.44
N ASP A 5 16.49 18.20 -26.82
CA ASP A 5 16.21 19.28 -25.88
C ASP A 5 15.08 18.87 -24.93
N LEU A 6 15.38 18.79 -23.64
CA LEU A 6 14.42 18.46 -22.59
C LEU A 6 13.89 19.76 -21.98
N ILE A 7 12.57 19.86 -21.81
CA ILE A 7 11.93 20.98 -21.14
C ILE A 7 11.47 20.50 -19.75
N PRO A 8 11.82 21.20 -18.65
CA PRO A 8 11.39 20.81 -17.33
C PRO A 8 9.87 20.98 -17.20
N VAL A 9 9.21 19.94 -16.70
CA VAL A 9 7.78 19.98 -16.33
C VAL A 9 7.67 19.91 -14.81
N GLN A 10 6.96 20.87 -14.22
CA GLN A 10 6.61 20.83 -12.80
C GLN A 10 5.16 20.36 -12.66
N TRP A 11 4.97 19.24 -11.98
CA TRP A 11 3.65 18.78 -11.56
C TRP A 11 3.49 18.97 -10.06
N LYS A 12 2.46 19.73 -9.68
CA LYS A 12 2.00 19.84 -8.30
C LYS A 12 0.98 18.72 -8.03
N LEU A 13 1.36 17.74 -7.23
CA LEU A 13 0.46 16.66 -6.83
C LEU A 13 -0.68 17.22 -5.95
N PRO A 14 -1.93 16.76 -6.13
CA PRO A 14 -3.00 17.05 -5.19
C PRO A 14 -2.60 16.58 -3.78
N GLN A 15 -2.81 17.43 -2.77
CA GLN A 15 -2.59 17.03 -1.38
C GLN A 15 -3.88 16.42 -0.81
N GLY A 16 -3.78 15.19 -0.34
CA GLY A 16 -4.83 14.55 0.45
C GLY A 16 -4.81 15.03 1.90
N THR A 17 -5.88 14.72 2.63
CA THR A 17 -5.92 14.89 4.08
C THR A 17 -4.88 13.98 4.73
N ALA A 18 -4.06 14.53 5.63
CA ALA A 18 -3.13 13.72 6.40
C ALA A 18 -3.91 12.75 7.30
N VAL A 19 -3.53 11.48 7.25
CA VAL A 19 -4.10 10.40 8.07
C VAL A 19 -2.96 9.61 8.71
N ASN A 20 -3.22 8.98 9.86
CA ASN A 20 -2.31 7.96 10.38
C ASN A 20 -2.57 6.65 9.62
N PRO A 21 -1.62 6.15 8.81
CA PRO A 21 -1.88 4.99 7.96
C PRO A 21 -2.24 3.73 8.75
N THR A 22 -1.65 3.54 9.93
CA THR A 22 -1.89 2.35 10.76
C THR A 22 -3.33 2.31 11.26
N THR A 23 -3.79 3.38 11.92
CA THR A 23 -5.15 3.40 12.48
C THR A 23 -6.22 3.43 11.40
N ALA A 24 -5.95 4.10 10.27
CA ALA A 24 -6.83 4.10 9.12
C ALA A 24 -6.97 2.68 8.53
N LEU A 25 -5.86 1.96 8.34
CA LEU A 25 -5.89 0.58 7.85
C LEU A 25 -6.60 -0.36 8.80
N GLU A 26 -6.38 -0.27 10.11
CA GLU A 26 -7.08 -1.11 11.10
C GLU A 26 -8.59 -0.87 11.12
N SER A 27 -9.00 0.40 11.00
CA SER A 27 -10.40 0.79 10.93
C SER A 27 -11.05 0.23 9.67
N GLU A 28 -10.41 0.39 8.51
CA GLU A 28 -10.91 -0.15 7.24
C GLU A 28 -10.90 -1.67 7.18
N TRP A 29 -9.87 -2.31 7.76
CA TRP A 29 -9.77 -3.77 7.87
C TRP A 29 -10.96 -4.36 8.63
N THR A 30 -11.32 -3.71 9.74
CA THR A 30 -12.47 -4.09 10.56
C THR A 30 -13.78 -3.79 9.83
N ARG A 31 -13.90 -2.58 9.24
CA ARG A 31 -15.11 -2.15 8.51
C ARG A 31 -15.46 -3.08 7.35
N LEU A 32 -14.44 -3.62 6.69
CA LEU A 32 -14.58 -4.53 5.54
C LEU A 32 -14.64 -6.02 5.92
N ASP A 33 -14.52 -6.34 7.22
CA ASP A 33 -14.47 -7.71 7.73
C ASP A 33 -13.45 -8.59 6.97
N LEU A 34 -12.23 -8.06 6.81
CA LEU A 34 -11.18 -8.75 6.04
C LEU A 34 -10.53 -9.91 6.83
N ALA A 35 -10.62 -9.89 8.16
CA ALA A 35 -10.03 -10.93 9.00
C ALA A 35 -10.56 -12.33 8.63
N ALA A 36 -11.89 -12.48 8.52
CA ALA A 36 -12.52 -13.75 8.14
C ALA A 36 -12.17 -14.19 6.70
N GLN A 37 -11.81 -13.25 5.83
CA GLN A 37 -11.57 -13.52 4.42
C GLN A 37 -10.17 -14.04 4.13
N VAL A 38 -9.20 -13.85 5.03
CA VAL A 38 -7.79 -14.19 4.80
C VAL A 38 -7.30 -15.44 5.55
N VAL A 39 -8.10 -15.98 6.48
CA VAL A 39 -7.78 -17.20 7.25
C VAL A 39 -7.38 -18.34 6.30
N ASP A 40 -6.28 -19.03 6.62
CA ASP A 40 -5.75 -20.19 5.90
C ASP A 40 -5.45 -19.94 4.40
N LYS A 41 -5.32 -18.68 3.99
CA LYS A 41 -5.01 -18.30 2.60
C LYS A 41 -3.63 -17.69 2.47
N GLN A 42 -3.06 -17.85 1.29
CA GLN A 42 -1.86 -17.13 0.88
C GLN A 42 -2.28 -15.81 0.20
N ILE A 43 -1.87 -14.67 0.75
CA ILE A 43 -2.35 -13.35 0.33
C ILE A 43 -1.22 -12.56 -0.32
N ALA A 44 -1.40 -12.21 -1.60
CA ALA A 44 -0.54 -11.28 -2.30
C ALA A 44 -0.86 -9.84 -1.89
N ILE A 45 0.13 -9.12 -1.37
CA ILE A 45 0.00 -7.70 -1.04
C ILE A 45 0.72 -6.90 -2.13
N GLY A 46 -0.05 -6.25 -2.98
CA GLY A 46 0.46 -5.36 -4.04
C GLY A 46 0.94 -4.04 -3.45
N ILE A 47 2.22 -3.69 -3.67
CA ILE A 47 2.83 -2.47 -3.12
C ILE A 47 3.49 -1.64 -4.23
N GLY A 48 3.23 -0.33 -4.27
CA GLY A 48 3.83 0.62 -5.22
C GLY A 48 3.97 2.01 -4.63
N SER A 49 5.05 2.71 -4.98
CA SER A 49 5.44 4.00 -4.36
C SER A 49 4.85 5.24 -5.03
N ARG A 50 4.34 5.11 -6.25
CA ARG A 50 3.86 6.26 -7.04
C ARG A 50 2.66 6.91 -6.37
N GLY A 51 2.87 8.11 -5.82
CA GLY A 51 1.82 8.89 -5.15
C GLY A 51 1.39 8.36 -3.78
N VAL A 52 2.15 7.43 -3.18
CA VAL A 52 1.83 6.80 -1.88
C VAL A 52 2.89 7.21 -0.85
N ALA A 53 2.46 7.90 0.21
CA ALA A 53 3.30 8.22 1.35
C ALA A 53 3.41 7.02 2.31
N GLU A 54 4.50 6.95 3.09
CA GLU A 54 4.66 5.98 4.19
C GLU A 54 4.42 4.51 3.79
N ILE A 55 4.83 4.17 2.57
CA ILE A 55 4.63 2.85 1.95
C ILE A 55 5.14 1.71 2.83
N ASP A 56 6.21 1.96 3.57
CA ASP A 56 6.87 1.02 4.46
C ASP A 56 6.02 0.72 5.70
N ILE A 57 5.35 1.73 6.27
CA ILE A 57 4.38 1.58 7.37
C ILE A 57 3.15 0.83 6.87
N ILE A 58 2.60 1.22 5.72
CA ILE A 58 1.44 0.57 5.10
C ILE A 58 1.71 -0.93 4.87
N ALA A 59 2.85 -1.25 4.24
CA ALA A 59 3.21 -2.64 3.95
C ALA A 59 3.37 -3.47 5.23
N ARG A 60 4.04 -2.93 6.25
CA ARG A 60 4.21 -3.61 7.55
C ARG A 60 2.88 -3.87 8.24
N THR A 61 1.99 -2.88 8.26
CA THR A 61 0.67 -3.00 8.89
C THR A 61 -0.18 -4.05 8.18
N LEU A 62 -0.23 -4.06 6.85
CA LEU A 62 -0.97 -5.07 6.09
C LEU A 62 -0.42 -6.49 6.31
N VAL A 63 0.91 -6.66 6.28
CA VAL A 63 1.55 -7.96 6.57
C VAL A 63 1.19 -8.44 7.97
N ARG A 64 1.20 -7.56 8.97
CA ARG A 64 0.80 -7.89 10.35
C ARG A 64 -0.67 -8.32 10.41
N LEU A 65 -1.59 -7.52 9.87
CA LEU A 65 -3.03 -7.79 9.90
C LEU A 65 -3.39 -9.14 9.25
N VAL A 66 -2.76 -9.46 8.11
CA VAL A 66 -2.94 -10.77 7.45
C VAL A 66 -2.45 -11.91 8.35
N ARG A 67 -1.25 -11.79 8.94
CA ARG A 67 -0.68 -12.81 9.83
C ARG A 67 -1.52 -13.03 11.08
N GLU A 68 -1.94 -11.95 11.74
CA GLU A 68 -2.78 -12.00 12.94
C GLU A 68 -4.15 -12.62 12.66
N SER A 69 -4.63 -12.48 11.42
CA SER A 69 -5.87 -13.11 10.94
C SER A 69 -5.67 -14.55 10.43
N GLY A 70 -4.50 -15.16 10.63
CA GLY A 70 -4.23 -16.56 10.23
C GLY A 70 -3.90 -16.77 8.75
N GLY A 71 -3.67 -15.69 7.99
CA GLY A 71 -3.22 -15.76 6.60
C GLY A 71 -1.69 -15.76 6.45
N THR A 72 -1.22 -16.16 5.27
CA THR A 72 0.21 -16.13 4.90
C THR A 72 0.47 -15.04 3.86
N PRO A 73 1.00 -13.87 4.24
CA PRO A 73 1.22 -12.77 3.30
C PRO A 73 2.53 -12.93 2.51
N PHE A 74 2.53 -12.41 1.29
CA PHE A 74 3.74 -12.15 0.50
C PHE A 74 3.59 -10.84 -0.30
N ILE A 75 4.71 -10.15 -0.54
CA ILE A 75 4.70 -8.85 -1.21
C ILE A 75 4.91 -9.06 -2.71
N VAL A 76 4.12 -8.36 -3.52
CA VAL A 76 4.28 -8.29 -4.97
C VAL A 76 4.44 -6.81 -5.38
N PRO A 77 5.43 -6.45 -6.20
CA PRO A 77 5.53 -5.09 -6.72
C PRO A 77 4.33 -4.79 -7.63
N ALA A 78 3.56 -3.75 -7.29
CA ALA A 78 2.43 -3.27 -8.08
C ALA A 78 2.84 -2.07 -8.94
N MET A 79 3.94 -2.23 -9.66
CA MET A 79 4.47 -1.21 -10.57
C MET A 79 4.26 -1.72 -11.99
N GLY A 80 3.06 -1.45 -12.53
CA GLY A 80 2.82 -1.57 -13.97
C GLY A 80 3.78 -0.72 -14.80
#